data_AF-A0A197JBI1-F1
#
_entry.id   AF-A0A197JBI1-F1
#
_cell.length_a   1.000
_cell.length_b   1.000
_cell.length_c   1.000
_cell.angle_alpha   90.00
_cell.angle_beta   90.00
_cell.angle_gamma   90.00
#
_symmetry.space_group_name_H-M   'P 1'
#
loop_
_entity.id
_entity.type
_entity.pdbx_description
1 polymer ?
#
loop_
_entity_poly.entity_id
_entity_poly.type
_entity_poly.pdbx_seq_one_letter_code
_entity_poly.pdbx_strand_id
1 'polypeptide(L)'
;PFTCTCSYSQSAVPPPAKPAPGSEEWHRIRRDNHKEVERRRRENINHGINDLAAVIPNSDKNKGAILRQAVQYIQTIQEAQVKLMEEAQNVEAIKFEREQALVAKNLAQAELQNLIAQHAELKRNYDALRKEVDEAEETKKKQRPADD
;
A
#
# COMPACT_ATOMS: atom_id res chain seq x y z
N PRO A 1 30.78 -55.84 38.94
CA PRO A 1 29.57 -56.57 39.37
C PRO A 1 28.33 -55.66 39.32
N PHE A 2 27.15 -56.26 39.13
CA PHE A 2 25.83 -55.66 38.86
C PHE A 2 25.45 -55.49 37.38
N THR A 3 25.14 -56.61 36.75
CA THR A 3 24.24 -56.70 35.60
C THR A 3 22.79 -56.62 36.09
N CYS A 4 22.07 -55.56 35.75
CA CYS A 4 20.62 -55.50 35.93
C CYS A 4 19.94 -55.95 34.64
N THR A 5 19.44 -57.19 34.63
CA THR A 5 18.62 -57.73 33.54
C THR A 5 17.17 -57.32 33.76
N CYS A 6 16.74 -56.22 33.14
CA CYS A 6 15.32 -55.90 33.01
C CYS A 6 14.77 -56.61 31.77
N SER A 7 14.16 -57.77 31.97
CA SER A 7 13.42 -58.50 30.94
C SER A 7 12.03 -57.89 30.77
N TYR A 8 11.92 -56.82 29.99
CA TYR A 8 10.63 -56.31 29.53
C TYR A 8 10.19 -57.12 28.31
N SER A 9 9.39 -58.16 28.55
CA SER A 9 8.67 -58.89 27.49
C SER A 9 7.57 -57.99 26.94
N GLN A 10 7.89 -57.16 25.95
CA GLN A 10 6.86 -56.61 25.07
C GLN A 10 6.39 -57.73 24.16
N SER A 11 5.17 -58.23 24.40
CA SER A 11 4.43 -58.97 23.38
C SER A 11 4.13 -58.01 22.23
N ALA A 12 5.06 -57.91 21.28
CA ALA A 12 4.83 -57.25 20.01
C ALA A 12 3.78 -58.08 19.26
N VAL A 13 2.53 -57.63 19.28
CA VAL A 13 1.49 -58.18 18.42
C VAL A 13 1.99 -58.00 16.98
N PRO A 14 2.18 -59.09 16.21
CA PRO A 14 2.65 -58.96 14.84
C PRO A 14 1.63 -58.11 14.05
N PRO A 15 2.08 -57.17 13.21
CA PRO A 15 1.16 -56.42 12.36
C PRO A 15 0.31 -57.42 11.56
N PRO A 16 -0.99 -57.17 11.37
CA PRO A 16 -1.88 -58.10 10.69
C PRO A 16 -1.25 -58.51 9.36
N ALA A 17 -1.09 -59.83 9.17
CA ALA A 17 -0.47 -60.39 7.99
C ALA A 17 -1.25 -59.92 6.75
N LYS A 18 -0.54 -59.37 5.75
CA LYS A 18 -1.17 -58.96 4.50
C LYS A 18 -1.84 -60.19 3.88
N PRO A 19 -3.13 -60.14 3.52
CA PRO A 19 -3.82 -61.29 2.97
C PRO A 19 -3.13 -61.78 1.70
N ALA A 20 -3.16 -63.10 1.48
CA ALA A 20 -2.50 -63.73 0.34
C ALA A 20 -3.01 -63.13 -0.99
N PRO A 21 -2.12 -62.77 -1.94
CA PRO A 21 -2.54 -62.26 -3.24
C PRO A 21 -3.52 -63.21 -3.95
N GLY A 22 -4.65 -62.68 -4.43
CA GLY A 22 -5.71 -63.48 -5.06
C GLY A 22 -6.72 -64.10 -4.09
N SER A 23 -6.53 -63.99 -2.77
CA SER A 23 -7.55 -64.37 -1.80
C SER A 23 -8.73 -63.39 -1.80
N GLU A 24 -9.89 -63.86 -1.37
CA GLU A 24 -11.10 -63.04 -1.27
C GLU A 24 -10.94 -61.87 -0.28
N GLU A 25 -10.16 -62.08 0.79
CA GLU A 25 -9.78 -61.04 1.74
C GLU A 25 -8.89 -59.97 1.09
N TRP A 26 -7.91 -60.38 0.27
CA TRP A 26 -7.07 -59.44 -0.48
C TRP A 26 -7.91 -58.59 -1.45
N HIS A 27 -8.87 -59.19 -2.15
CA HIS A 27 -9.81 -58.46 -3.00
C HIS A 27 -10.71 -57.51 -2.20
N ARG A 28 -11.16 -57.89 -1.00
CA ARG A 28 -11.95 -57.02 -0.11
C ARG A 28 -11.16 -55.82 0.36
N ILE A 29 -9.96 -56.02 0.91
CA ILE A 29 -9.09 -54.93 1.37
C ILE A 29 -8.77 -53.96 0.23
N ARG A 30 -8.48 -54.48 -0.97
CA ARG A 30 -8.20 -53.62 -2.13
C ARG A 30 -9.40 -52.76 -2.52
N ARG A 31 -10.61 -53.33 -2.52
CA ARG A 31 -11.85 -52.58 -2.78
C ARG A 31 -12.11 -51.52 -1.72
N ASP A 32 -11.96 -51.86 -0.44
CA ASP A 32 -12.23 -50.93 0.66
C ASP A 32 -11.18 -49.81 0.72
N ASN A 33 -9.91 -50.13 0.46
CA ASN A 33 -8.86 -49.12 0.32
C ASN A 33 -9.15 -48.17 -0.85
N HIS A 34 -9.57 -48.69 -2.00
CA HIS A 34 -9.95 -47.85 -3.14
C HIS A 34 -11.14 -46.92 -2.81
N LYS A 35 -12.15 -47.41 -2.09
CA LYS A 35 -13.27 -46.56 -1.62
C LYS A 35 -12.81 -45.46 -0.68
N GLU A 36 -11.92 -45.80 0.26
CA GLU A 36 -11.38 -44.86 1.24
C GLU A 36 -10.55 -43.76 0.57
N VAL A 37 -9.73 -44.12 -0.42
CA VAL A 37 -8.97 -43.14 -1.22
C VAL A 37 -9.92 -42.18 -1.94
N GLU A 38 -10.96 -42.69 -2.58
CA GLU A 38 -11.93 -41.84 -3.28
C GLU A 38 -12.77 -40.98 -2.32
N ARG A 39 -13.12 -41.49 -1.13
CA ARG A 39 -13.78 -40.71 -0.08
C ARG A 39 -12.92 -39.51 0.34
N ARG A 40 -11.65 -39.74 0.66
CA ARG A 40 -10.71 -38.66 1.02
C ARG A 40 -10.53 -37.64 -0.09
N ARG A 41 -10.45 -38.11 -1.35
CA ARG A 41 -10.40 -37.20 -2.51
C ARG A 41 -11.63 -36.29 -2.57
N ARG A 42 -12.83 -36.85 -2.38
CA ARG A 42 -14.08 -36.08 -2.38
C ARG A 42 -14.14 -35.07 -1.23
N GLU A 43 -13.70 -35.46 -0.04
CA GLU A 43 -13.64 -34.57 1.12
C GLU A 43 -12.69 -33.41 0.89
N ASN A 44 -11.49 -33.68 0.36
CA ASN A 44 -10.53 -32.63 0.03
C ASN A 44 -11.10 -31.62 -0.98
N ILE A 45 -11.79 -32.11 -2.02
CA ILE A 45 -12.46 -31.23 -2.99
C ILE A 45 -13.56 -30.41 -2.33
N ASN A 46 -14.37 -31.02 -1.46
CA ASN A 46 -15.44 -30.31 -0.76
C ASN A 46 -14.90 -29.24 0.18
N HIS A 47 -13.81 -29.52 0.90
CA HIS A 47 -13.14 -28.53 1.72
C HIS A 47 -12.65 -27.36 0.87
N GLY A 48 -11.93 -27.61 -0.23
CA GLY A 48 -11.48 -26.52 -1.11
C GLY A 48 -12.61 -25.66 -1.69
N ILE A 49 -13.76 -26.26 -2.02
CA ILE A 49 -14.93 -25.49 -2.48
C ILE A 49 -15.55 -24.66 -1.34
N ASN A 50 -15.59 -25.19 -0.12
CA ASN A 50 -16.11 -24.46 1.03
C ASN A 50 -15.17 -23.31 1.45
N ASP A 51 -13.86 -23.50 1.35
CA ASP A 51 -12.88 -22.45 1.61
C ASP A 51 -13.03 -21.29 0.62
N LEU A 52 -13.26 -21.61 -0.67
CA LEU A 52 -13.61 -20.60 -1.68
C LEU A 52 -14.90 -19.87 -1.31
N ALA A 53 -15.94 -20.59 -0.88
CA ALA A 53 -17.20 -19.97 -0.47
C ALA A 53 -17.04 -19.01 0.73
N ALA A 54 -16.08 -19.26 1.63
CA ALA A 54 -15.84 -18.40 2.79
C ALA A 54 -15.21 -17.05 2.45
N VAL A 55 -14.43 -16.97 1.35
CA VAL A 55 -13.71 -15.75 0.97
C VAL A 55 -14.46 -14.90 -0.08
N ILE A 56 -15.45 -15.49 -0.76
CA ILE A 56 -16.23 -14.80 -1.79
C ILE A 56 -17.46 -14.14 -1.13
N PRO A 57 -17.72 -12.85 -1.38
CA PRO A 57 -18.90 -12.18 -0.88
C PRO A 57 -20.18 -12.80 -1.49
N ASN A 58 -21.22 -12.95 -0.66
CA ASN A 58 -22.52 -13.51 -1.09
C ASN A 58 -22.42 -14.91 -1.72
N SER A 59 -21.60 -15.79 -1.15
CA SER A 59 -21.45 -17.15 -1.64
C SER A 59 -22.74 -17.97 -1.47
N ASP A 60 -23.05 -18.76 -2.50
CA ASP A 60 -24.17 -19.70 -2.52
C ASP A 60 -23.76 -21.06 -1.92
N LYS A 61 -24.72 -21.94 -1.62
CA LYS A 61 -24.48 -23.35 -1.22
C LYS A 61 -24.22 -24.26 -2.42
N ASN A 62 -24.52 -23.81 -3.64
CA ASN A 62 -24.30 -24.58 -4.86
C ASN A 62 -22.84 -24.51 -5.32
N LYS A 63 -22.16 -25.66 -5.37
CA LYS A 63 -20.76 -25.79 -5.82
C LYS A 63 -20.48 -25.12 -7.17
N GLY A 64 -21.39 -25.27 -8.13
CA GLY A 64 -21.23 -24.65 -9.46
C GLY A 64 -21.36 -23.13 -9.43
N ALA A 65 -22.21 -22.60 -8.55
CA ALA A 65 -22.37 -21.16 -8.37
C ALA A 65 -21.16 -20.56 -7.65
N ILE A 66 -20.67 -21.20 -6.58
CA ILE A 66 -19.45 -20.81 -5.86
C ILE A 66 -18.28 -20.65 -6.83
N LEU A 67 -18.04 -21.63 -7.70
CA LEU A 67 -16.93 -21.58 -8.66
C LEU A 67 -17.07 -20.42 -9.65
N ARG A 68 -18.28 -20.14 -10.15
CA ARG A 68 -18.50 -19.00 -11.07
C ARG A 68 -18.33 -17.66 -10.37
N GLN A 69 -18.88 -17.52 -9.16
CA GLN A 69 -18.72 -16.33 -8.35
C GLN A 69 -17.26 -16.10 -7.96
N ALA A 70 -16.49 -17.16 -7.71
CA ALA A 70 -15.05 -17.07 -7.45
C ALA A 70 -14.30 -16.40 -8.60
N VAL A 71 -14.57 -16.86 -9.83
CA VAL A 71 -13.94 -16.31 -11.04
C VAL A 71 -14.31 -14.84 -11.21
N GLN A 72 -15.59 -14.49 -11.08
CA GLN A 72 -16.06 -13.10 -11.19
C GLN A 72 -15.41 -12.22 -10.11
N TYR A 73 -15.38 -12.70 -8.87
CA TYR A 73 -14.82 -11.93 -7.76
C TYR A 73 -13.31 -11.69 -7.92
N ILE A 74 -12.55 -12.68 -8.38
CA ILE A 74 -11.13 -12.51 -8.70
C ILE A 74 -10.93 -11.46 -9.78
N GLN A 75 -11.72 -11.50 -10.87
CA GLN A 75 -11.66 -10.49 -11.93
C GLN A 75 -11.96 -9.08 -11.41
N THR A 76 -13.02 -8.93 -10.61
CA THR A 76 -13.37 -7.65 -10.00
C THR A 76 -12.28 -7.14 -9.06
N ILE A 77 -11.67 -8.00 -8.25
CA ILE A 77 -10.56 -7.60 -7.37
C ILE A 77 -9.35 -7.16 -8.21
N GLN A 78 -9.03 -7.86 -9.28
CA GLN A 78 -7.91 -7.49 -10.16
C GLN A 78 -8.16 -6.13 -10.82
N GLU A 79 -9.36 -5.88 -11.34
CA GLU A 79 -9.75 -4.59 -11.91
C GLU A 79 -9.70 -3.47 -10.84
N ALA A 80 -10.22 -3.74 -9.64
CA ALA A 80 -10.17 -2.79 -8.53
C ALA A 80 -8.72 -2.51 -8.09
N GLN A 81 -7.84 -3.51 -8.08
CA GLN A 81 -6.43 -3.35 -7.75
C GLN A 81 -5.73 -2.44 -8.76
N VAL A 82 -5.95 -2.67 -10.07
CA VAL A 82 -5.39 -1.81 -11.12
C VAL A 82 -5.88 -0.37 -10.95
N LYS A 83 -7.18 -0.17 -10.74
CA LYS A 83 -7.75 1.16 -10.52
C LYS A 83 -7.16 1.86 -9.28
N LEU A 84 -7.04 1.15 -8.16
CA LEU A 84 -6.42 1.70 -6.94
C LEU A 84 -4.95 2.06 -7.14
N MET A 85 -4.21 1.28 -7.95
CA MET A 85 -2.82 1.61 -8.31
C MET A 85 -2.75 2.90 -9.14
N GLU A 86 -3.62 3.06 -10.13
CA GLU A 86 -3.71 4.29 -10.94
C GLU A 86 -4.10 5.51 -10.08
N GLU A 87 -5.08 5.36 -9.19
CA GLU A 87 -5.48 6.41 -8.25
C GLU A 87 -4.33 6.80 -7.30
N ALA A 88 -3.58 5.82 -6.80
CA ALA A 88 -2.41 6.08 -5.96
C ALA A 88 -1.32 6.85 -6.71
N GLN A 89 -1.06 6.51 -7.97
CA GLN A 89 -0.12 7.24 -8.83
C GLN A 89 -0.59 8.67 -9.09
N ASN A 90 -1.88 8.87 -9.36
CA ASN A 90 -2.45 10.20 -9.56
C ASN A 90 -2.35 11.07 -8.30
N VAL A 91 -2.63 10.50 -7.13
CA VAL A 91 -2.49 11.21 -5.84
C VAL A 91 -1.04 11.65 -5.63
N GLU A 92 -0.07 10.80 -5.95
CA GLU A 92 1.34 11.13 -5.81
C GLU A 92 1.78 12.23 -6.78
N ALA A 93 1.29 12.20 -8.02
CA ALA A 93 1.51 13.28 -8.99
C ALA A 93 0.95 14.62 -8.50
N ILE A 94 -0.29 14.64 -7.99
CA ILE A 94 -0.93 15.85 -7.43
C ILE A 94 -0.14 16.39 -6.23
N LYS A 95 0.36 15.52 -5.35
CA LYS A 95 1.20 15.96 -4.22
C LYS A 95 2.48 16.61 -4.71
N PHE A 96 3.14 16.01 -5.70
CA PHE A 96 4.37 16.55 -6.27
C PHE A 96 4.14 17.92 -6.92
N GLU A 97 3.07 18.09 -7.69
CA GLU A 97 2.67 19.38 -8.26
C GLU A 97 2.39 20.42 -7.16
N ARG A 98 1.69 20.01 -6.10
CA ARG A 98 1.40 20.87 -4.94
C ARG A 98 2.67 21.33 -4.23
N GLU A 99 3.63 20.44 -4.04
CA GLU A 99 4.92 20.76 -3.42
C GLU A 99 5.72 21.75 -4.28
N GLN A 100 5.77 21.54 -5.59
CA GLN A 100 6.38 22.49 -6.51
C GLN A 100 5.69 23.87 -6.46
N ALA A 101 4.37 23.91 -6.46
CA ALA A 101 3.61 25.15 -6.33
C ALA A 101 3.88 25.88 -5.01
N LEU A 102 4.06 25.13 -3.92
CA LEU A 102 4.41 25.70 -2.61
C LEU A 102 5.81 26.32 -2.63
N VAL A 103 6.79 25.65 -3.24
CA VAL A 103 8.15 26.20 -3.41
C VAL A 103 8.12 27.47 -4.26
N ALA A 104 7.43 27.46 -5.39
CA ALA A 104 7.29 28.63 -6.26
C ALA A 104 6.63 29.81 -5.54
N LYS A 105 5.57 29.54 -4.76
CA LYS A 105 4.92 30.55 -3.92
C LYS A 105 5.89 31.16 -2.91
N ASN A 106 6.67 30.33 -2.22
CA ASN A 106 7.62 30.80 -1.20
C ASN A 106 8.73 31.67 -1.82
N LEU A 107 9.23 31.31 -3.00
CA LEU A 107 10.20 32.11 -3.75
C LEU A 107 9.62 33.46 -4.15
N ALA A 108 8.44 33.48 -4.77
CA ALA A 108 7.76 34.71 -5.14
C ALA A 108 7.48 35.62 -3.92
N GLN A 109 7.13 35.02 -2.78
CA GLN A 109 6.93 35.77 -1.53
C GLN A 109 8.24 36.39 -1.00
N ALA A 110 9.36 35.68 -1.11
CA ALA A 110 10.68 36.21 -0.72
C ALA A 110 11.12 37.36 -1.66
N GLU A 111 10.91 37.22 -2.97
CA GLU A 111 11.16 38.27 -3.95
C GLU A 111 10.33 39.52 -3.66
N LEU A 112 9.04 39.34 -3.34
CA LEU A 112 8.16 40.44 -2.96
C LEU A 112 8.66 41.15 -1.70
N GLN A 113 9.12 40.41 -0.68
CA GLN A 113 9.70 41.02 0.52
C GLN A 113 10.96 41.83 0.23
N ASN A 114 11.84 41.33 -0.65
CA ASN A 114 13.03 42.05 -1.08
C ASN A 114 12.64 43.35 -1.82
N LEU A 115 11.69 43.27 -2.75
CA LEU A 115 11.22 44.45 -3.49
C LEU A 115 10.56 45.49 -2.56
N ILE A 116 9.80 45.06 -1.57
CA ILE A 116 9.23 45.94 -0.54
C ILE A 116 10.34 46.66 0.22
N ALA A 117 11.40 45.95 0.61
CA ALA A 117 12.54 46.54 1.31
C ALA A 117 13.27 47.56 0.44
N GLN A 118 13.56 47.22 -0.81
CA GLN A 118 14.20 48.12 -1.78
C GLN A 118 13.35 49.37 -2.03
N HIS A 119 12.04 49.21 -2.20
CA HIS A 119 11.13 50.34 -2.37
C HIS A 119 11.11 51.26 -1.15
N ALA A 120 11.13 50.69 0.06
CA ALA A 120 11.20 51.47 1.30
C ALA A 120 12.51 52.25 1.42
N GLU A 121 13.64 51.66 1.01
CA GLU A 121 14.95 52.33 0.97
C GLU A 121 14.97 53.45 -0.06
N LEU A 122 14.54 53.16 -1.29
CA LEU A 122 14.51 54.16 -2.37
C LEU A 122 13.62 55.35 -2.01
N LYS A 123 12.48 55.10 -1.34
CA LYS A 123 11.61 56.16 -0.83
C LYS A 123 12.33 57.05 0.19
N ARG A 124 13.07 56.47 1.14
CA ARG A 124 13.88 57.25 2.10
C ARG A 124 14.95 58.08 1.40
N ASN A 125 15.65 57.49 0.43
CA ASN A 125 16.68 58.20 -0.33
C ASN A 125 16.09 59.35 -1.15
N TYR A 126 14.92 59.14 -1.77
CA TYR A 126 14.19 60.18 -2.49
C TYR A 126 13.75 61.31 -1.56
N ASP A 127 13.17 61.00 -0.39
CA ASP A 127 12.72 61.99 0.59
C ASP A 127 13.92 62.80 1.15
N ALA A 128 15.07 62.16 1.36
CA ALA A 128 16.31 62.84 1.77
C ALA A 128 16.82 63.79 0.68
N LEU A 129 16.94 63.31 -0.56
CA LEU A 129 17.42 64.11 -1.68
C LEU A 129 16.47 65.30 -1.98
N ARG A 130 15.16 65.08 -1.86
CA ARG A 130 14.13 66.13 -1.94
C ARG A 130 14.40 67.24 -0.94
N LYS A 131 14.68 66.90 0.33
CA LYS A 131 14.98 67.87 1.39
C LYS A 131 16.27 68.64 1.12
N GLU A 132 17.32 67.98 0.63
CA GLU A 132 18.59 68.62 0.26
C GLU A 132 18.40 69.64 -0.88
N VAL A 133 17.58 69.31 -1.89
CA VAL A 133 17.24 70.24 -2.97
C VAL A 133 16.50 71.46 -2.43
N ASP A 134 15.50 71.27 -1.57
CA ASP A 134 14.74 72.37 -0.96
C ASP A 134 15.67 73.30 -0.14
N GLU A 135 16.60 72.74 0.65
CA GLU A 135 17.60 73.49 1.42
C GLU A 135 18.59 74.25 0.51
N ALA A 136 19.02 73.65 -0.61
CA ALA A 136 19.88 74.29 -1.60
C ALA A 136 19.17 75.43 -2.35
N GLU A 137 17.87 75.32 -2.60
CA GLU A 137 17.07 76.41 -3.17
C GLU A 137 16.89 77.58 -2.19
N GLU A 138 16.69 77.31 -0.90
CA GLU A 138 16.60 78.34 0.13
C GLU A 138 17.92 79.12 0.30
N THR A 139 19.05 78.41 0.30
CA THR A 139 20.38 79.05 0.40
C THR A 139 20.68 79.93 -0.81
N LYS A 140 20.35 79.47 -2.03
CA LYS A 140 20.44 80.29 -3.25
C LYS A 140 19.57 81.55 -3.20
N LYS A 141 18.35 81.47 -2.66
CA LYS A 141 17.48 82.66 -2.47
C LYS A 141 18.10 83.68 -1.52
N LYS A 142 18.75 83.25 -0.43
CA LYS A 142 19.41 84.13 0.54
C LYS A 142 20.70 84.78 0.00
N GLN A 143 21.33 84.18 -1.01
CA GLN A 143 22.57 84.67 -1.62
C GLN A 143 22.37 85.54 -2.88
N ARG A 144 21.14 85.75 -3.34
CA ARG A 144 20.87 86.76 -4.38
C ARG A 144 21.12 88.16 -3.81
N PRO A 145 22.03 88.96 -4.39
CA PRO A 145 22.24 90.34 -3.96
C PRO A 145 20.96 91.16 -4.17
N ALA A 146 20.73 92.14 -3.30
CA ALA A 146 19.73 93.18 -3.55
C ALA A 146 20.27 94.01 -4.72
N ASP A 147 19.61 93.91 -5.88
CA ASP A 147 19.89 94.78 -7.01
C ASP A 147 19.54 96.22 -6.60
N ASP A 148 20.56 97.10 -6.59
CA ASP A 148 20.50 98.56 -6.41
C ASP A 148 21.23 99.19 -7.60
#